data_AF-A0A6G7C5G0-F1
#
_entry.id   AF-A0A6G7C5G0-F1
#
_cell.length_a   1.000
_cell.length_b   1.000
_cell.length_c   1.000
_cell.angle_alpha   90.00
_cell.angle_beta   90.00
_cell.angle_gamma   90.00
#
_symmetry.space_group_name_H-M   'P 1'
#
loop_
_entity.id
_entity.type
_entity.pdbx_description
1 polymer ?
#
loop_
_entity_poly.entity_id
_entity_poly.type
_entity_poly.pdbx_seq_one_letter_code
_entity_poly.pdbx_strand_id
1 'polypeptide(L)'
;MKNISLGLVILPLLIISCTTERIDNDDSIGTLDSKVSAKKSEKSAGVGQNLLPENPANVYDYAGKLHNELLDVYLAGNYQYSTILQISEQVQAIAAENEDVALLNSATNVSALNSATSIPANLEEIQEIIDNPEGKLDNLLANSSMTDAAKISLYSFMNATLLWEDEDYEIIYQSIISYESAVMDSTEFNDEDKRVILTTSSIARYSIYYEKKRKDEDWDSNVGNRVGAVSGALDNSFIAIIRSLITGITINNLVTH
;
A
#
# COMPACT_ATOMS: atom_id res chain seq x y z
N MET A 1 -14.22 -60.05 -13.31
CA MET A 1 -15.48 -60.36 -12.60
C MET A 1 -15.44 -59.77 -11.20
N LYS A 2 -16.07 -58.60 -11.00
CA LYS A 2 -16.93 -58.21 -9.87
C LYS A 2 -17.06 -56.70 -9.87
N ASN A 3 -18.29 -56.28 -10.17
CA ASN A 3 -18.74 -54.90 -10.24
C ASN A 3 -19.16 -54.50 -8.82
N ILE A 4 -18.77 -53.32 -8.35
CA ILE A 4 -19.31 -52.75 -7.11
C ILE A 4 -20.14 -51.52 -7.51
N SER A 5 -21.42 -51.62 -7.12
CA SER A 5 -22.53 -50.80 -7.56
C SER A 5 -22.56 -49.44 -6.86
N LEU A 6 -22.94 -48.45 -7.67
CA LEU A 6 -23.37 -47.11 -7.34
C LEU A 6 -24.62 -47.15 -6.43
N GLY A 7 -24.69 -46.24 -5.45
CA GLY A 7 -25.89 -46.00 -4.63
C GLY A 7 -26.05 -44.50 -4.39
N LEU A 8 -26.79 -43.83 -5.28
CA LEU A 8 -27.26 -42.45 -5.11
C LEU A 8 -28.38 -42.44 -4.04
N VAL A 9 -28.20 -41.67 -2.98
CA VAL A 9 -29.30 -41.33 -2.06
C VAL A 9 -29.85 -39.96 -2.47
N ILE A 10 -31.04 -39.98 -3.05
CA ILE A 10 -31.84 -38.80 -3.42
C ILE A 10 -32.57 -38.33 -2.16
N LEU A 11 -32.20 -37.17 -1.63
CA LEU A 11 -32.90 -36.53 -0.52
C LEU A 11 -33.98 -35.59 -1.08
N PRO A 12 -35.27 -35.77 -0.73
CA PRO A 12 -36.35 -34.96 -1.29
C PRO A 12 -36.42 -33.57 -0.64
N LEU A 13 -36.48 -32.55 -1.50
CA LEU A 13 -36.87 -31.18 -1.20
C LEU A 13 -38.30 -31.14 -0.62
N LEU A 14 -38.44 -30.57 0.58
CA LEU A 14 -39.72 -30.11 1.10
C LEU A 14 -39.70 -28.58 1.14
N ILE A 15 -40.34 -28.00 0.13
CA ILE A 15 -40.75 -26.61 0.05
C ILE A 15 -41.97 -26.41 0.97
N ILE A 16 -41.81 -25.64 2.04
CA ILE A 16 -42.91 -25.06 2.80
C ILE A 16 -42.85 -23.55 2.58
N SER A 17 -43.73 -23.08 1.69
CA SER A 17 -44.06 -21.67 1.52
C SER A 17 -45.16 -21.33 2.53
N CYS A 18 -44.91 -20.38 3.43
CA CYS A 18 -45.95 -19.74 4.20
C CYS A 18 -45.91 -18.23 3.92
N THR A 19 -46.77 -17.81 3.00
CA THR A 19 -47.20 -16.42 2.83
C THR A 19 -48.21 -16.07 3.90
N THR A 20 -48.06 -14.94 4.57
CA THR A 20 -49.19 -14.26 5.21
C THR A 20 -49.03 -12.76 4.99
N GLU A 21 -49.82 -12.26 4.03
CA GLU A 21 -50.14 -10.84 3.91
C GLU A 21 -50.92 -10.39 5.14
N ARG A 22 -50.59 -9.20 5.65
CA ARG A 22 -51.50 -8.43 6.50
C ARG A 22 -51.62 -7.04 5.89
N ILE A 23 -52.82 -6.73 5.42
CA ILE A 23 -53.29 -5.40 5.06
C ILE A 23 -54.27 -5.00 6.16
N ASP A 24 -54.12 -3.80 6.71
CA ASP A 24 -55.23 -3.00 7.23
C ASP A 24 -54.93 -1.51 6.96
N ASN A 25 -55.92 -0.87 6.32
CA ASN A 25 -56.04 0.52 5.80
C ASN A 25 -56.14 1.55 6.96
N ASP A 26 -56.19 2.89 6.86
CA ASP A 26 -56.25 4.00 5.89
C ASP A 26 -55.91 5.25 6.79
N ASP A 27 -55.35 6.39 6.37
CA ASP A 27 -56.03 7.45 5.63
C ASP A 27 -55.02 8.53 5.18
N SER A 28 -54.97 8.77 3.85
CA SER A 28 -54.93 10.08 3.12
C SER A 28 -53.83 11.13 3.48
N ILE A 29 -53.09 11.78 2.57
CA ILE A 29 -53.40 12.47 1.29
C ILE A 29 -52.07 12.69 0.52
N GLY A 30 -52.08 12.56 -0.81
CA GLY A 30 -51.17 13.33 -1.68
C GLY A 30 -50.41 12.56 -2.77
N THR A 31 -51.13 12.11 -3.79
CA THR A 31 -50.65 11.63 -5.10
C THR A 31 -49.62 12.54 -5.79
N LEU A 32 -48.59 11.95 -6.41
CA LEU A 32 -48.20 12.22 -7.81
C LEU A 32 -47.33 11.06 -8.34
N ASP A 33 -47.83 10.43 -9.40
CA ASP A 33 -47.30 9.27 -10.11
C ASP A 33 -45.96 9.53 -10.84
N SER A 34 -45.05 8.55 -10.80
CA SER A 34 -44.40 8.09 -12.04
C SER A 34 -43.98 6.62 -11.93
N LYS A 35 -44.56 5.81 -12.81
CA LYS A 35 -44.19 4.40 -13.07
C LYS A 35 -42.86 4.36 -13.82
N VAL A 36 -41.84 3.73 -13.24
CA VAL A 36 -40.82 3.01 -14.01
C VAL A 36 -40.60 1.64 -13.39
N SER A 37 -40.77 0.63 -14.25
CA SER A 37 -40.84 -0.79 -13.94
C SER A 37 -39.50 -1.34 -13.42
N ALA A 38 -39.49 -1.85 -12.20
CA ALA A 38 -38.37 -2.56 -11.62
C ALA A 38 -38.33 -4.02 -12.13
N LYS A 39 -37.44 -4.31 -13.08
CA LYS A 39 -36.96 -5.68 -13.30
C LYS A 39 -35.80 -5.94 -12.35
N LYS A 40 -36.09 -6.65 -11.27
CA LYS A 40 -35.12 -7.23 -10.34
C LYS A 40 -34.28 -8.27 -11.09
N SER A 41 -33.08 -7.89 -11.51
CA SER A 41 -32.04 -8.83 -11.90
C SER A 41 -31.20 -9.12 -10.66
N GLU A 42 -31.51 -10.22 -9.97
CA GLU A 42 -30.58 -10.85 -9.03
C GLU A 42 -29.39 -11.38 -9.84
N LYS A 43 -28.43 -10.50 -10.12
CA LYS A 43 -27.07 -10.87 -10.48
C LYS A 43 -26.25 -10.59 -9.24
N SER A 44 -25.72 -11.65 -8.65
CA SER A 44 -24.70 -11.64 -7.60
C SER A 44 -23.81 -10.41 -7.74
N ALA A 45 -23.87 -9.51 -6.75
CA ALA A 45 -22.92 -8.43 -6.62
C ALA A 45 -21.54 -9.08 -6.38
N GLY A 46 -20.82 -9.34 -7.47
CA GLY A 46 -19.38 -9.47 -7.40
C GLY A 46 -18.85 -8.15 -6.87
N VAL A 47 -18.42 -8.15 -5.62
CA VAL A 47 -17.68 -7.05 -5.00
C VAL A 47 -16.32 -7.00 -5.68
N GLY A 48 -16.29 -6.43 -6.88
CA GLY A 48 -15.10 -5.95 -7.56
C GLY A 48 -15.27 -4.45 -7.71
N GLN A 49 -15.39 -3.73 -6.59
CA GLN A 49 -15.16 -2.30 -6.64
C GLN A 49 -13.65 -2.10 -6.83
N ASN A 50 -13.26 -1.15 -7.68
CA ASN A 50 -11.87 -0.71 -7.80
C ASN A 50 -11.43 -0.15 -6.45
N LEU A 51 -10.94 -1.02 -5.57
CA LEU A 51 -10.42 -0.64 -4.27
C LEU A 51 -9.10 0.10 -4.53
N LEU A 52 -9.11 1.38 -4.23
CA LEU A 52 -7.96 2.27 -4.38
C LEU A 52 -7.11 2.25 -3.09
N PRO A 53 -5.83 2.67 -3.15
CA PRO A 53 -4.90 2.54 -2.04
C PRO A 53 -4.99 3.67 -0.99
N GLU A 54 -5.98 4.54 -0.98
CA GLU A 54 -6.05 5.65 -0.02
C GLU A 54 -6.51 5.20 1.37
N ASN A 55 -5.87 5.72 2.43
CA ASN A 55 -6.39 5.64 3.80
C ASN A 55 -6.45 7.04 4.40
N PRO A 56 -7.60 7.72 4.32
CA PRO A 56 -7.71 9.09 4.83
C PRO A 56 -7.57 9.19 6.36
N ALA A 57 -7.62 8.07 7.10
CA ALA A 57 -7.36 8.07 8.53
C ALA A 57 -5.86 8.16 8.85
N ASN A 58 -5.00 7.59 8.00
CA ASN A 58 -3.55 7.71 8.15
C ASN A 58 -3.11 9.12 7.75
N VAL A 59 -2.71 9.95 8.73
CA VAL A 59 -2.24 11.32 8.47
C VAL A 59 -0.96 11.40 7.63
N TYR A 60 -0.26 10.27 7.45
CA TYR A 60 0.91 10.11 6.59
C TYR A 60 0.60 9.41 5.26
N ASP A 61 -0.69 9.23 4.90
CA ASP A 61 -1.11 8.58 3.64
C ASP A 61 -0.55 9.26 2.38
N TYR A 62 -0.25 10.56 2.49
CA TYR A 62 0.37 11.33 1.42
C TYR A 62 1.71 10.74 0.97
N ALA A 63 2.43 10.02 1.85
CA ALA A 63 3.74 9.48 1.52
C ALA A 63 3.65 8.42 0.43
N GLY A 64 2.74 7.45 0.55
CA GLY A 64 2.52 6.44 -0.48
C GLY A 64 1.92 7.03 -1.76
N LYS A 65 1.00 8.00 -1.63
CA LYS A 65 0.44 8.70 -2.78
C LYS A 65 1.53 9.38 -3.61
N LEU A 66 2.35 10.20 -2.96
CA LEU A 66 3.40 10.96 -3.63
C LEU A 66 4.51 10.04 -4.16
N HIS A 67 4.85 8.97 -3.44
CA HIS A 67 5.76 7.95 -3.95
C HIS A 67 5.31 7.42 -5.32
N ASN A 68 4.05 7.00 -5.45
CA ASN A 68 3.55 6.47 -6.72
C ASN A 68 3.38 7.54 -7.80
N GLU A 69 3.04 8.78 -7.44
CA GLU A 69 2.98 9.88 -8.39
C GLU A 69 4.35 10.20 -9.00
N LEU A 70 5.40 10.23 -8.17
CA LEU A 70 6.77 10.42 -8.64
C LEU A 70 7.26 9.24 -9.48
N LEU A 71 6.87 8.01 -9.10
CA LEU A 71 7.15 6.80 -9.89
C LEU A 71 6.50 6.87 -11.27
N ASP A 72 5.23 7.25 -11.36
CA ASP A 72 4.51 7.40 -12.63
C ASP A 72 5.24 8.39 -13.57
N VAL A 73 5.73 9.51 -13.03
CA VAL A 73 6.51 10.48 -13.81
C VAL A 73 7.85 9.90 -14.26
N TYR A 74 8.55 9.16 -13.40
CA TYR A 74 9.81 8.51 -13.75
C TYR A 74 9.62 7.51 -14.90
N LEU A 75 8.63 6.63 -14.78
CA LEU A 75 8.33 5.60 -15.78
C LEU A 75 7.90 6.22 -17.12
N ALA A 76 7.09 7.27 -17.09
CA ALA A 76 6.69 8.01 -18.30
C ALA A 76 7.89 8.64 -19.05
N GLY A 77 8.98 8.94 -18.34
CA GLY A 77 10.21 9.46 -18.91
C GLY A 77 10.99 8.46 -19.76
N ASN A 78 10.70 7.15 -19.66
CA ASN A 78 11.36 6.08 -20.42
C ASN A 78 12.90 6.11 -20.34
N TYR A 79 13.43 6.46 -19.16
CA TYR A 79 14.88 6.53 -18.94
C TYR A 79 15.53 5.15 -19.02
N GLN A 80 16.82 5.13 -19.38
CA GLN A 80 17.65 3.91 -19.45
C GLN A 80 18.81 4.01 -18.45
N TYR A 81 18.50 4.42 -17.22
CA TYR A 81 19.49 4.62 -16.17
C TYR A 81 19.74 3.31 -15.41
N SER A 82 21.01 2.95 -15.27
CA SER A 82 21.43 1.67 -14.67
C SER A 82 22.35 1.86 -13.45
N THR A 83 22.56 3.10 -13.01
CA THR A 83 23.39 3.41 -11.85
C THR A 83 22.58 4.12 -10.79
N ILE A 84 22.87 3.83 -9.51
CA ILE A 84 22.21 4.50 -8.37
C ILE A 84 22.32 6.02 -8.52
N LEU A 85 23.48 6.55 -8.94
CA LEU A 85 23.68 7.99 -9.10
C LEU A 85 22.72 8.60 -10.13
N GLN A 86 22.62 8.02 -11.34
CA GLN A 86 21.73 8.55 -12.39
C GLN A 86 20.25 8.47 -11.97
N ILE A 87 19.85 7.36 -11.35
CA ILE A 87 18.49 7.20 -10.84
C ILE A 87 18.21 8.23 -9.74
N SER A 88 19.14 8.40 -8.81
CA SER A 88 19.04 9.38 -7.72
C SER A 88 18.90 10.81 -8.25
N GLU A 89 19.74 11.21 -9.21
CA GLU A 89 19.69 12.54 -9.83
C GLU A 89 18.35 12.77 -10.53
N GLN A 90 17.83 11.77 -11.25
CA GLN A 90 16.56 11.89 -11.96
C GLN A 90 15.36 11.96 -11.00
N VAL A 91 15.31 11.09 -9.98
CA VAL A 91 14.24 11.12 -8.98
C VAL A 91 14.22 12.47 -8.25
N GLN A 92 15.40 13.01 -7.91
CA GLN A 92 15.51 14.34 -7.30
C GLN A 92 15.03 15.46 -8.23
N ALA A 93 15.36 15.39 -9.53
CA ALA A 93 14.88 16.36 -10.51
C ALA A 93 13.33 16.34 -10.62
N ILE A 94 12.74 15.14 -10.70
CA ILE A 94 11.27 14.96 -10.73
C ILE A 94 10.64 15.52 -9.45
N ALA A 95 11.21 15.21 -8.28
CA ALA A 95 10.70 15.70 -7.00
C ALA A 95 10.81 17.23 -6.88
N ALA A 96 11.87 17.84 -7.42
CA ALA A 96 12.05 19.29 -7.40
C ALA A 96 11.02 20.05 -8.27
N GLU A 97 10.48 19.40 -9.30
CA GLU A 97 9.45 19.95 -10.19
C GLU A 97 8.02 19.67 -9.70
N ASN A 98 7.85 18.83 -8.66
CA ASN A 98 6.54 18.48 -8.13
C ASN A 98 6.04 19.51 -7.10
N GLU A 99 4.84 20.08 -7.33
CA GLU A 99 4.27 21.12 -6.47
C GLU A 99 3.94 20.64 -5.05
N ASP A 100 3.45 19.40 -4.89
CA ASP A 100 3.14 18.82 -3.59
C ASP A 100 4.42 18.58 -2.76
N VAL A 101 5.52 18.19 -3.42
CA VAL A 101 6.85 18.13 -2.80
C VAL A 101 7.31 19.52 -2.34
N ALA A 102 7.12 20.55 -3.17
CA ALA A 102 7.50 21.91 -2.81
C ALA A 102 6.71 22.41 -1.57
N LEU A 103 5.42 22.07 -1.48
CA LEU A 103 4.59 22.38 -0.32
C LEU A 103 5.07 21.66 0.94
N LEU A 104 5.38 20.36 0.87
CA LEU A 104 5.91 19.59 2.00
C LEU A 104 7.28 20.12 2.47
N ASN A 105 8.15 20.49 1.55
CA ASN A 105 9.47 21.08 1.85
C ASN A 105 9.36 22.47 2.51
N SER A 106 8.36 23.27 2.12
CA SER A 106 8.10 24.58 2.71
C SER A 106 7.55 24.47 4.14
N ALA A 107 6.72 23.46 4.42
CA ALA A 107 6.17 23.21 5.73
C ALA A 107 7.20 22.63 6.73
N THR A 108 8.25 21.97 6.23
CA THR A 108 9.25 21.27 7.04
C THR A 108 10.56 22.04 7.25
N ASN A 109 10.70 23.26 6.72
CA ASN A 109 11.92 24.08 6.75
C ASN A 109 13.16 23.40 6.13
N VAL A 110 13.14 23.18 4.80
CA VAL A 110 14.28 23.22 3.84
C VAL A 110 15.64 22.57 4.27
N SER A 111 15.62 21.51 5.08
CA SER A 111 16.79 20.66 5.32
C SER A 111 16.63 19.26 4.74
N ALA A 112 15.40 18.75 4.62
CA ALA A 112 15.12 17.39 4.17
C ALA A 112 15.54 17.13 2.71
N LEU A 113 15.29 18.06 1.78
CA LEU A 113 15.78 17.94 0.41
C LEU A 113 17.31 17.98 0.37
N ASN A 114 17.94 18.90 1.10
CA ASN A 114 19.40 19.01 1.17
C ASN A 114 20.06 17.74 1.77
N SER A 115 19.42 17.13 2.76
CA SER A 115 19.85 15.84 3.35
C SER A 115 19.61 14.65 2.41
N ALA A 116 18.50 14.61 1.68
CA ALA A 116 18.28 13.63 0.61
C ALA A 116 19.29 13.81 -0.54
N THR A 117 19.76 15.03 -0.79
CA THR A 117 20.75 15.38 -1.82
C THR A 117 22.21 15.24 -1.37
N SER A 118 22.49 14.81 -0.14
CA SER A 118 23.85 14.54 0.33
C SER A 118 24.40 13.29 -0.37
N ILE A 119 24.92 13.48 -1.58
CA ILE A 119 25.21 12.41 -2.54
C ILE A 119 26.13 11.31 -1.99
N PRO A 120 27.22 11.54 -1.23
CA PRO A 120 28.07 10.42 -0.81
C PRO A 120 27.38 9.47 0.18
N ALA A 121 26.79 10.01 1.26
CA ALA A 121 26.20 9.20 2.33
C ALA A 121 24.90 8.51 1.91
N ASN A 122 24.09 9.15 1.06
CA ASN A 122 22.85 8.54 0.59
C ASN A 122 23.13 7.40 -0.40
N LEU A 123 24.19 7.50 -1.22
CA LEU A 123 24.57 6.42 -2.15
C LEU A 123 25.05 5.16 -1.43
N GLU A 124 25.85 5.28 -0.37
CA GLU A 124 26.28 4.13 0.44
C GLU A 124 25.09 3.46 1.13
N GLU A 125 24.22 4.24 1.77
CA GLU A 125 22.99 3.73 2.39
C GLU A 125 22.10 3.00 1.38
N ILE A 126 21.90 3.57 0.18
CA ILE A 126 21.12 2.93 -0.89
C ILE A 126 21.79 1.64 -1.38
N GLN A 127 23.11 1.64 -1.55
CA GLN A 127 23.86 0.45 -1.95
C GLN A 127 23.72 -0.67 -0.93
N GLU A 128 23.83 -0.38 0.37
CA GLU A 128 23.64 -1.38 1.43
C GLU A 128 22.22 -1.96 1.44
N ILE A 129 21.20 -1.13 1.18
CA ILE A 129 19.81 -1.60 1.04
C ILE A 129 19.68 -2.54 -0.15
N ILE A 130 20.31 -2.23 -1.29
CA ILE A 130 20.27 -3.08 -2.50
C ILE A 130 21.00 -4.41 -2.27
N ASP A 131 22.16 -4.37 -1.63
CA ASP A 131 23.02 -5.55 -1.46
C ASP A 131 22.45 -6.56 -0.45
N ASN A 132 21.80 -6.09 0.62
CA ASN A 132 21.20 -6.95 1.64
C ASN A 132 20.02 -6.26 2.35
N PRO A 133 18.83 -6.22 1.71
CA PRO A 133 17.67 -5.53 2.26
C PRO A 133 17.27 -6.00 3.66
N GLU A 134 17.27 -7.32 3.90
CA GLU A 134 16.89 -7.91 5.19
C GLU A 134 17.88 -7.56 6.30
N GLY A 135 19.18 -7.78 6.06
CA GLY A 135 20.21 -7.43 7.05
C GLY A 135 20.29 -5.92 7.31
N LYS A 136 19.97 -5.10 6.31
CA LYS A 136 19.88 -3.65 6.47
C LYS A 136 18.67 -3.26 7.31
N LEU A 137 17.50 -3.87 7.10
CA LEU A 137 16.32 -3.66 7.94
C LEU A 137 16.61 -3.98 9.42
N ASP A 138 17.23 -5.13 9.68
CA ASP A 138 17.62 -5.53 11.04
C ASP A 138 18.55 -4.49 11.69
N ASN A 139 19.56 -4.03 10.95
CA ASN A 139 20.50 -3.01 11.44
C ASN A 139 19.80 -1.68 11.75
N LEU A 140 18.93 -1.21 10.83
CA LEU A 140 18.18 0.03 10.99
C LEU A 140 17.29 0.01 12.24
N LEU A 141 16.54 -1.08 12.44
CA LEU A 141 15.66 -1.21 13.61
C LEU A 141 16.45 -1.38 14.91
N ALA A 142 17.56 -2.13 14.90
CA ALA A 142 18.41 -2.28 16.08
C ALA A 142 18.98 -0.93 16.55
N ASN A 143 19.41 -0.10 15.60
CA ASN A 143 20.08 1.18 15.88
C ASN A 143 19.12 2.40 15.95
N SER A 144 17.83 2.25 15.66
CA SER A 144 16.90 3.37 15.70
C SER A 144 16.53 3.78 17.14
N SER A 145 16.09 5.03 17.28
CA SER A 145 15.55 5.60 18.52
C SER A 145 14.09 5.22 18.80
N MET A 146 13.49 4.36 17.97
CA MET A 146 12.12 3.89 18.17
C MET A 146 12.00 3.08 19.47
N THR A 147 10.79 2.99 20.00
CA THR A 147 10.52 2.08 21.12
C THR A 147 10.63 0.62 20.71
N ASP A 148 10.96 -0.27 21.65
CA ASP A 148 11.07 -1.72 21.37
C ASP A 148 9.74 -2.30 20.83
N ALA A 149 8.61 -1.84 21.36
CA ALA A 149 7.29 -2.23 20.89
C ALA A 149 7.06 -1.80 19.42
N ALA A 150 7.44 -0.57 19.07
CA ALA A 150 7.33 -0.07 17.71
C ALA A 150 8.28 -0.79 16.74
N LYS A 151 9.52 -1.12 17.16
CA LYS A 151 10.48 -1.92 16.38
C LYS A 151 9.91 -3.30 16.05
N ILE A 152 9.37 -3.99 17.06
CA ILE A 152 8.75 -5.32 16.88
C ILE A 152 7.53 -5.23 15.95
N SER A 153 6.68 -4.21 16.13
CA SER A 153 5.51 -3.98 15.30
C SER A 153 5.90 -3.78 13.83
N LEU A 154 6.85 -2.86 13.57
CA LEU A 154 7.31 -2.55 12.23
C LEU A 154 7.98 -3.75 11.56
N TYR A 155 8.86 -4.46 12.29
CA TYR A 155 9.50 -5.67 11.78
C TYR A 155 8.48 -6.75 11.39
N SER A 156 7.47 -6.95 12.24
CA SER A 156 6.40 -7.92 11.98
C SER A 156 5.57 -7.55 10.76
N PHE A 157 5.26 -6.26 10.58
CA PHE A 157 4.59 -5.76 9.38
C PHE A 157 5.43 -6.00 8.12
N MET A 158 6.73 -5.67 8.16
CA MET A 158 7.65 -5.86 7.04
C MET A 158 7.74 -7.34 6.64
N ASN A 159 7.81 -8.26 7.60
CA ASN A 159 7.83 -9.70 7.33
C ASN A 159 6.48 -10.22 6.81
N ALA A 160 5.36 -9.70 7.33
CA ALA A 160 4.04 -10.07 6.82
C ALA A 160 3.89 -9.72 5.33
N THR A 161 4.47 -8.58 4.90
CA THR A 161 4.40 -8.17 3.48
C THR A 161 5.05 -9.14 2.51
N LEU A 162 6.05 -9.91 2.96
CA LEU A 162 6.72 -10.95 2.15
C LEU A 162 5.82 -12.16 1.89
N LEU A 163 4.76 -12.32 2.67
CA LEU A 163 3.85 -13.47 2.59
C LEU A 163 2.59 -13.17 1.76
N TRP A 164 2.49 -11.98 1.17
CA TRP A 164 1.30 -11.50 0.47
C TRP A 164 1.36 -11.65 -1.05
N GLU A 165 2.40 -12.30 -1.59
CA GLU A 165 2.62 -12.47 -3.03
C GLU A 165 1.43 -13.15 -3.73
N ASP A 166 0.82 -14.16 -3.09
CA ASP A 166 -0.32 -14.90 -3.66
C ASP A 166 -1.69 -14.40 -3.18
N GLU A 167 -1.72 -13.41 -2.28
CA GLU A 167 -2.97 -12.91 -1.70
C GLU A 167 -3.67 -11.89 -2.61
N ASP A 168 -5.00 -11.89 -2.55
CA ASP A 168 -5.83 -10.88 -3.23
C ASP A 168 -5.59 -9.50 -2.61
N TYR A 169 -5.48 -8.48 -3.46
CA TYR A 169 -5.22 -7.10 -3.02
C TYR A 169 -6.20 -6.62 -1.95
N GLU A 170 -7.47 -7.00 -2.06
CA GLU A 170 -8.52 -6.66 -1.09
C GLU A 170 -8.20 -7.20 0.31
N ILE A 171 -7.64 -8.41 0.41
CA ILE A 171 -7.22 -9.01 1.69
C ILE A 171 -6.03 -8.23 2.23
N ILE A 172 -5.02 -8.00 1.40
CA ILE A 172 -3.80 -7.27 1.77
C ILE A 172 -4.14 -5.86 2.26
N TYR A 173 -4.96 -5.14 1.51
CA TYR A 173 -5.42 -3.80 1.86
C TYR A 173 -6.08 -3.78 3.24
N GLN A 174 -7.02 -4.70 3.52
CA GLN A 174 -7.68 -4.74 4.82
C GLN A 174 -6.70 -5.06 5.96
N SER A 175 -5.71 -5.93 5.73
CA SER A 175 -4.65 -6.19 6.70
C SER A 175 -3.83 -4.92 7.00
N ILE A 176 -3.44 -4.17 5.97
CA ILE A 176 -2.67 -2.93 6.16
C ILE A 176 -3.51 -1.84 6.84
N ILE A 177 -4.76 -1.63 6.44
CA ILE A 177 -5.66 -0.64 7.09
C ILE A 177 -5.85 -0.97 8.56
N SER A 178 -6.06 -2.25 8.89
CA SER A 178 -6.20 -2.69 10.27
C SER A 178 -4.93 -2.45 11.08
N TYR A 179 -3.77 -2.71 10.48
CA TYR A 179 -2.48 -2.42 11.08
C TYR A 179 -2.28 -0.91 11.34
N GLU A 180 -2.55 -0.07 10.35
CA GLU A 180 -2.47 1.39 10.46
C GLU A 180 -3.40 1.92 11.56
N SER A 181 -4.63 1.41 11.66
CA SER A 181 -5.56 1.75 12.74
C SER A 181 -4.99 1.40 14.11
N ALA A 182 -4.44 0.19 14.27
CA ALA A 182 -3.85 -0.25 15.54
C ALA A 182 -2.65 0.62 15.95
N VAL A 183 -1.84 1.07 14.99
CA VAL A 183 -0.72 1.99 15.23
C VAL A 183 -1.20 3.36 15.69
N MET A 184 -2.24 3.91 15.04
CA MET A 184 -2.82 5.20 15.41
C MET A 184 -3.40 5.18 16.83
N ASP A 185 -4.11 4.11 17.18
CA ASP A 185 -4.78 3.96 18.47
C ASP A 185 -3.83 3.53 19.62
N SER A 186 -2.61 3.09 19.29
CA SER A 186 -1.63 2.63 20.27
C SER A 186 -1.21 3.76 21.22
N THR A 187 -1.26 3.48 22.52
CA THR A 187 -0.69 4.32 23.58
C THR A 187 0.74 3.96 23.92
N GLU A 188 1.27 2.86 23.37
CA GLU A 188 2.65 2.41 23.57
C GLU A 188 3.62 3.12 22.61
N PHE A 189 3.11 3.66 21.50
CA PHE A 189 3.89 4.34 20.48
C PHE A 189 3.88 5.85 20.70
N ASN A 190 5.05 6.46 20.66
CA ASN A 190 5.17 7.92 20.63
C ASN A 190 4.90 8.46 19.21
N ASP A 191 4.86 9.79 19.06
CA ASP A 191 4.57 10.43 17.77
C ASP A 191 5.61 10.07 16.69
N GLU A 192 6.86 9.89 17.07
CA GLU A 192 7.95 9.51 16.16
C GLU A 192 7.78 8.06 15.68
N ASP A 193 7.48 7.13 16.59
CA ASP A 193 7.16 5.74 16.25
C ASP A 193 6.00 5.66 15.26
N LYS A 194 4.92 6.42 15.53
CA LYS A 194 3.74 6.49 14.65
C LYS A 194 4.10 7.08 13.29
N ARG A 195 4.88 8.17 13.25
CA ARG A 195 5.35 8.79 12.00
C ARG A 195 6.10 7.78 11.14
N VAL A 196 7.09 7.09 11.70
CA VAL A 196 7.89 6.10 10.98
C VAL A 196 7.00 5.00 10.43
N ILE A 197 6.22 4.35 11.30
CA ILE A 197 5.40 3.19 10.92
C ILE A 197 4.35 3.56 9.87
N LEU A 198 3.61 4.64 10.08
CA LEU A 198 2.51 5.04 9.21
C LEU A 198 2.99 5.59 7.86
N THR A 199 4.16 6.21 7.82
CA THR A 199 4.82 6.59 6.57
C THR A 199 5.21 5.33 5.79
N THR A 200 5.90 4.38 6.44
CA THR A 200 6.33 3.14 5.79
C THR A 200 5.14 2.32 5.31
N SER A 201 4.09 2.15 6.12
CA SER A 201 2.92 1.35 5.75
C SER A 201 2.13 1.99 4.60
N SER A 202 2.05 3.33 4.56
CA SER A 202 1.45 4.04 3.43
C SER A 202 2.21 3.75 2.14
N ILE A 203 3.54 3.90 2.13
CA ILE A 203 4.35 3.61 0.94
C ILE A 203 4.22 2.15 0.52
N ALA A 204 4.24 1.21 1.46
CA ALA A 204 4.03 -0.21 1.18
C ALA A 204 2.65 -0.46 0.55
N ARG A 205 1.57 0.11 1.10
CA ARG A 205 0.20 -0.08 0.58
C ARG A 205 0.03 0.42 -0.84
N TYR A 206 0.56 1.60 -1.13
CA TYR A 206 0.53 2.17 -2.49
C TYR A 206 1.42 1.37 -3.45
N SER A 207 2.59 0.90 -3.01
CA SER A 207 3.47 0.07 -3.83
C SER A 207 2.83 -1.27 -4.19
N ILE A 208 2.20 -1.94 -3.22
CA ILE A 208 1.47 -3.20 -3.43
C ILE A 208 0.26 -3.00 -4.36
N TYR A 209 -0.45 -1.88 -4.23
CA TYR A 209 -1.53 -1.55 -5.15
C TYR A 209 -1.02 -1.39 -6.59
N TYR A 210 0.13 -0.74 -6.76
CA TYR A 210 0.77 -0.55 -8.06
C TYR A 210 1.02 -1.91 -8.73
N GLU A 211 1.72 -2.80 -8.03
CA GLU A 211 2.01 -4.17 -8.49
C GLU A 211 0.72 -4.94 -8.84
N LYS A 212 -0.20 -5.07 -7.86
CA LYS A 212 -1.35 -5.98 -7.97
C LYS A 212 -2.44 -5.49 -8.92
N LYS A 213 -2.67 -4.18 -9.02
CA LYS A 213 -3.80 -3.62 -9.76
C LYS A 213 -3.41 -2.86 -11.03
N ARG A 214 -2.20 -2.28 -11.12
CA ARG A 214 -1.74 -1.65 -12.38
C ARG A 214 -1.07 -2.64 -13.32
N LYS A 215 -0.65 -3.82 -12.83
CA LYS A 215 -0.09 -4.93 -13.63
C LYS A 215 1.07 -4.49 -14.54
N ASP A 216 1.86 -3.52 -14.09
CA ASP A 216 3.16 -3.31 -14.70
C ASP A 216 4.05 -4.47 -14.23
N GLU A 217 4.21 -5.48 -15.11
CA GLU A 217 4.91 -6.75 -14.86
C GLU A 217 6.36 -6.56 -14.38
N ASP A 218 6.91 -5.35 -14.54
CA ASP A 218 8.27 -5.04 -14.13
C ASP A 218 8.33 -4.38 -12.74
N TRP A 219 7.25 -3.82 -12.18
CA TRP A 219 7.28 -3.24 -10.83
C TRP A 219 6.91 -4.30 -9.78
N ASP A 220 7.76 -5.32 -9.64
CA ASP A 220 7.66 -6.30 -8.57
C ASP A 220 7.84 -5.59 -7.21
N SER A 221 7.07 -5.95 -6.17
CA SER A 221 7.16 -5.30 -4.85
C SER A 221 8.47 -5.64 -4.17
N ASN A 222 9.51 -4.93 -4.58
CA ASN A 222 10.84 -5.29 -4.20
C ASN A 222 11.09 -4.94 -2.73
N VAL A 223 11.75 -5.86 -2.03
CA VAL A 223 12.10 -5.70 -0.60
C VAL A 223 12.83 -4.38 -0.38
N GLY A 224 13.68 -3.95 -1.32
CA GLY A 224 14.42 -2.70 -1.20
C GLY A 224 13.57 -1.43 -1.24
N ASN A 225 12.41 -1.41 -1.92
CA ASN A 225 11.48 -0.28 -1.85
C ASN A 225 11.01 -0.12 -0.39
N ARG A 226 10.50 -1.20 0.21
CA ARG A 226 10.02 -1.19 1.60
C ARG A 226 11.12 -0.85 2.61
N VAL A 227 12.33 -1.39 2.45
CA VAL A 227 13.46 -1.09 3.34
C VAL A 227 13.95 0.34 3.14
N GLY A 228 13.92 0.86 1.91
CA GLY A 228 14.15 2.27 1.60
C GLY A 228 13.16 3.20 2.31
N ALA A 229 11.88 2.81 2.36
CA ALA A 229 10.86 3.53 3.13
C ALA A 229 11.18 3.55 4.62
N VAL A 230 11.55 2.42 5.23
CA VAL A 230 11.94 2.38 6.65
C VAL A 230 13.17 3.25 6.90
N SER A 231 14.24 3.03 6.13
CA SER A 231 15.49 3.78 6.25
C SER A 231 15.24 5.28 6.18
N GLY A 232 14.48 5.75 5.19
CA GLY A 232 14.20 7.17 5.04
C GLY A 232 13.21 7.71 6.08
N ALA A 233 12.22 6.92 6.52
CA ALA A 233 11.23 7.36 7.50
C ALA A 233 11.85 7.60 8.88
N LEU A 234 12.93 6.90 9.23
CA LEU A 234 13.73 7.18 10.43
C LEU A 234 14.32 8.60 10.43
N ASP A 235 14.59 9.16 9.25
CA ASP A 235 14.97 10.57 9.11
C ASP A 235 13.69 11.45 9.05
N ASN A 236 12.89 11.27 7.99
CA ASN A 236 11.57 11.87 7.82
C ASN A 236 10.79 11.30 6.63
N SER A 237 9.49 11.57 6.59
CA SER A 237 8.60 11.06 5.54
C SER A 237 8.98 11.45 4.12
N PHE A 238 9.60 12.62 3.90
CA PHE A 238 10.07 13.00 2.57
C PHE A 238 11.28 12.16 2.13
N ILE A 239 12.25 11.96 3.02
CA ILE A 239 13.39 11.08 2.74
C ILE A 239 12.91 9.64 2.54
N ALA A 240 11.89 9.19 3.26
CA ALA A 240 11.23 7.89 3.04
C ALA A 240 10.77 7.77 1.58
N ILE A 241 9.98 8.72 1.08
CA ILE A 241 9.47 8.73 -0.30
C ILE A 241 10.62 8.60 -1.30
N ILE A 242 11.63 9.46 -1.18
CA ILE A 242 12.75 9.51 -2.14
C ILE A 242 13.61 8.25 -2.08
N ARG A 243 14.02 7.81 -0.88
CA ARG A 243 14.90 6.65 -0.71
C ARG A 243 14.21 5.37 -1.16
N SER A 244 12.94 5.19 -0.79
CA SER A 244 12.06 4.09 -1.21
C SER A 244 11.93 4.00 -2.73
N LEU A 245 11.75 5.15 -3.39
CA LEU A 245 11.63 5.22 -4.85
C LEU A 245 12.95 4.85 -5.54
N ILE A 246 14.08 5.42 -5.08
CA ILE A 246 15.40 5.14 -5.67
C ILE A 246 15.78 3.67 -5.51
N THR A 247 15.59 3.09 -4.31
CA THR A 247 15.91 1.67 -4.09
C THR A 247 14.99 0.77 -4.91
N GLY A 248 13.69 1.08 -4.98
CA GLY A 248 12.74 0.34 -5.82
C GLY A 248 13.11 0.34 -7.30
N ILE A 249 13.35 1.53 -7.89
CA ILE A 249 13.76 1.66 -9.29
C ILE A 249 15.10 0.96 -9.54
N THR A 250 16.07 1.13 -8.64
CA THR A 250 17.40 0.54 -8.86
C THR A 250 17.32 -0.98 -8.91
N ILE A 251 16.63 -1.61 -7.95
CA ILE A 251 16.54 -3.07 -7.95
C ILE A 251 15.74 -3.55 -9.16
N ASN A 252 14.65 -2.87 -9.53
CA ASN A 252 13.91 -3.23 -10.74
C ASN A 252 14.82 -3.23 -11.99
N ASN A 253 15.55 -2.13 -12.21
CA ASN A 253 16.44 -1.99 -13.37
C ASN A 253 17.61 -3.00 -13.35
N LEU A 254 18.00 -3.53 -12.18
CA LEU A 254 19.01 -4.57 -12.04
C LEU A 254 18.47 -5.98 -12.35
N VAL A 255 17.18 -6.25 -12.11
CA VAL A 255 16.54 -7.56 -12.37
C VAL A 255 16.13 -7.72 -13.84
N THR A 256 15.86 -6.61 -14.55
CA THR A 256 15.47 -6.60 -15.97
C THR A 256 16.63 -6.77 -16.99
N HIS A 257 17.84 -7.13 -16.55
CA HIS A 257 19.04 -7.33 -17.39
C HIS A 257 19.70 -8.69 -17.14
#